data_AF-A0A377CB19-F1
#
_entry.id   AF-A0A377CB19-F1
#
_cell.length_a   1.000
_cell.length_b   1.000
_cell.length_c   1.000
_cell.angle_alpha   90.00
_cell.angle_beta   90.00
_cell.angle_gamma   90.00
#
_symmetry.space_group_name_H-M   'P 1'
#
loop_
_entity.id
_entity.type
_entity.pdbx_description
1 polymer ?
#
loop_
_entity_poly.entity_id
_entity_poly.type
_entity_poly.pdbx_seq_one_letter_code
_entity_poly.pdbx_strand_id
1 'polypeptide(L)' 'MPHARSIFILPPSKIELDRRLRGRGQDSEEVIAKRMAQAVAEMSHYAEYDYLIVNDDFDTALTD' A
#
# COMPACT_ATOMS: atom_id res chain seq x y z
N MET A 1 -19.20 -19.85 9.48
CA MET A 1 -17.75 -19.64 9.26
C MET A 1 -17.59 -18.19 8.81
N PRO A 2 -16.70 -17.37 9.38
CA PRO A 2 -16.55 -16.01 8.86
C PRO A 2 -15.81 -16.11 7.52
N HIS A 3 -16.49 -15.73 6.44
CA HIS A 3 -15.89 -15.55 5.13
C HIS A 3 -15.04 -14.27 5.18
N ALA A 4 -13.82 -14.36 5.72
CA ALA A 4 -12.89 -13.24 5.69
C ALA A 4 -12.46 -12.99 4.24
N ARG A 5 -12.59 -11.75 3.76
CA ARG A 5 -12.10 -11.30 2.46
C ARG A 5 -10.83 -10.49 2.65
N SER A 6 -9.80 -10.80 1.89
CA SER A 6 -8.52 -10.09 1.95
C SER A 6 -8.53 -8.92 0.95
N ILE A 7 -8.20 -7.72 1.43
CA ILE A 7 -8.14 -6.50 0.61
C ILE A 7 -6.70 -5.96 0.68
N PHE A 8 -6.08 -5.78 -0.49
CA PHE A 8 -4.77 -5.18 -0.60
C PHE A 8 -4.88 -3.75 -1.13
N ILE A 9 -4.42 -2.78 -0.35
CA ILE A 9 -4.49 -1.35 -0.71
C ILE A 9 -3.10 -0.91 -1.16
N LEU A 10 -2.95 -0.68 -2.47
CA LEU A 10 -1.74 -0.21 -3.10
C LEU A 10 -1.72 1.31 -3.21
N PRO A 11 -0.58 1.97 -2.95
CA PRO A 11 -0.35 3.33 -3.44
C PRO A 11 -0.28 3.33 -4.98
N PRO A 12 -0.61 4.45 -5.64
CA PRO A 12 -0.67 4.55 -7.10
C PRO A 12 0.72 4.41 -7.74
N SER A 13 1.77 4.75 -6.99
CA SER A 13 3.14 4.58 -7.42
C SER A 13 4.09 4.42 -6.24
N LYS A 14 5.28 3.88 -6.52
CA LYS A 14 6.39 3.81 -5.55
C LYS A 14 6.82 5.20 -5.08
N ILE A 15 6.74 6.20 -5.97
CA ILE A 15 7.08 7.59 -5.66
C ILE A 15 6.11 8.15 -4.62
N GLU A 16 4.81 7.90 -4.80
CA GLU A 16 3.80 8.38 -3.85
C GLU A 16 3.88 7.65 -2.51
N LEU A 17 4.22 6.34 -2.51
CA LEU A 17 4.50 5.60 -1.27
C LEU A 17 5.66 6.21 -0.48
N ASP A 18 6.79 6.46 -1.16
CA ASP A 18 7.97 7.06 -0.56
C ASP A 18 7.66 8.47 -0.02
N ARG A 19 6.96 9.30 -0.80
CA ARG A 19 6.47 10.62 -0.38
C ARG A 19 5.61 10.55 0.87
N ARG A 20 4.67 9.60 0.96
CA ARG A 20 3.80 9.41 2.13
C ARG A 20 4.57 8.92 3.36
N LEU A 21 5.52 8.00 3.19
CA LEU A 21 6.38 7.51 4.27
C LEU A 21 7.28 8.63 4.82
N ARG A 22 7.90 9.41 3.95
CA ARG A 22 8.72 10.59 4.31
C ARG A 22 7.89 11.70 4.94
N GLY A 23 6.71 11.98 4.39
CA GLY A 23 5.81 13.05 4.83
C GLY A 23 5.26 12.84 6.24
N ARG A 24 5.25 11.61 6.76
CA ARG A 24 4.89 11.33 8.17
C ARG A 24 5.92 11.87 9.15
N GLY A 25 7.16 12.14 8.73
CA GLY A 25 8.21 12.74 9.55
C GLY A 25 8.61 11.93 10.79
N GLN A 26 8.15 10.69 10.91
CA GLN A 26 8.30 9.84 12.10
C GLN A 26 9.19 8.61 11.86
N ASP A 27 9.43 8.25 10.60
CA ASP A 27 10.27 7.10 10.24
C ASP A 27 11.67 7.59 9.83
N SER A 28 12.72 6.86 10.24
CA SER A 28 14.08 7.10 9.75
C SER A 28 14.23 6.62 8.31
N GLU A 29 15.24 7.14 7.58
CA GLU A 29 15.54 6.70 6.21
C GLU A 29 15.68 5.17 6.08
N GLU A 30 16.28 4.53 7.08
CA GLU A 30 16.47 3.07 7.11
C GLU A 30 15.14 2.32 7.24
N VAL A 31 14.20 2.85 8.04
CA VAL A 31 12.86 2.30 8.19
C VAL A 31 12.05 2.51 6.91
N ILE A 32 12.16 3.68 6.27
CA ILE A 32 11.50 3.97 4.99
C ILE A 32 11.98 3.01 3.92
N ALA A 33 13.30 2.82 3.78
CA ALA A 33 13.89 1.90 2.81
C ALA A 33 13.41 0.45 3.03
N LYS A 34 13.35 0.00 4.28
CA LYS A 34 12.85 -1.33 4.63
C LYS A 34 11.37 -1.50 4.25
N ARG A 35 10.52 -0.52 4.60
CA ARG A 35 9.09 -0.54 4.26
C ARG A 35 8.87 -0.51 2.74
N MET A 36 9.65 0.28 2.01
CA MET A 36 9.61 0.31 0.55
C MET A 36 9.98 -1.04 -0.07
N ALA A 37 11.02 -1.70 0.45
CA ALA A 37 11.42 -3.02 -0.01
C ALA A 37 10.34 -4.08 0.28
N GLN A 38 9.70 -4.02 1.45
CA GLN A 38 8.58 -4.91 1.80
C GLN A 38 7.39 -4.70 0.86
N ALA A 39 6.97 -3.46 0.62
CA ALA A 39 5.87 -3.16 -0.29
C ALA A 39 6.13 -3.69 -1.71
N VAL A 40 7.37 -3.57 -2.20
CA VAL A 40 7.77 -4.13 -3.51
C VAL A 40 7.73 -5.66 -3.52
N ALA A 41 8.13 -6.33 -2.44
CA ALA A 41 8.08 -7.78 -2.33
C ALA A 41 6.63 -8.31 -2.20
N GLU A 42 5.76 -7.57 -1.50
CA GLU A 42 4.34 -7.90 -1.36
C GLU A 42 3.57 -7.66 -2.68
N MET A 43 3.96 -6.66 -3.47
CA MET A 43 3.44 -6.43 -4.82
C MET A 43 3.60 -7.62 -5.76
N SER A 44 4.54 -8.54 -5.52
CA SER A 44 4.67 -9.78 -6.30
C SER A 44 3.62 -10.85 -5.95
N HIS A 45 3.00 -10.76 -4.77
CA HIS A 45 2.04 -11.72 -4.24
C HIS A 45 0.58 -11.22 -4.30
N TYR A 46 0.32 -10.13 -5.03
CA TYR A 46 -1.02 -9.52 -5.13
C TYR A 46 -2.10 -10.47 -5.64
N ALA A 47 -1.73 -11.53 -6.35
CA ALA A 47 -2.64 -12.56 -6.87
C ALA A 47 -3.33 -13.40 -5.79
N GLU A 48 -2.87 -13.31 -4.53
CA GLU A 48 -3.44 -14.06 -3.39
C GLU A 48 -4.56 -13.29 -2.65
N TYR A 49 -4.82 -12.03 -3.04
CA TYR A 49 -5.84 -11.20 -2.40
C TYR A 49 -7.17 -11.24 -3.15
N ASP A 50 -8.29 -11.27 -2.41
CA ASP A 50 -9.64 -11.24 -3.01
C ASP A 50 -9.89 -9.94 -3.78
N TYR A 51 -9.31 -8.82 -3.31
CA TYR A 51 -9.48 -7.49 -3.90
C TYR A 51 -8.19 -6.67 -3.89
N LEU A 52 -7.99 -5.89 -4.95
CA LEU A 52 -6.88 -4.96 -5.11
C LEU A 52 -7.45 -3.54 -5.26
N ILE A 53 -7.10 -2.64 -4.35
CA ILE A 53 -7.50 -1.22 -4.39
C ILE A 53 -6.26 -0.38 -4.66
N VAL A 54 -6.25 0.39 -5.75
CA VAL A 54 -5.19 1.40 -5.99
C VAL A 54 -5.66 2.73 -5.41
N ASN A 55 -5.05 3.12 -4.29
CA ASN A 55 -5.34 4.32 -3.53
C ASN A 55 -4.67 5.55 -4.12
N ASP A 56 -5.01 5.85 -5.38
CA ASP A 56 -4.60 7.05 -6.09
C ASP A 56 -5.29 8.28 -5.49
N ASP A 57 -6.61 8.20 -5.40
CA ASP A 57 -7.47 9.23 -4.82
C ASP A 57 -8.41 8.59 -3.80
N PHE A 58 -8.31 9.05 -2.54
CA PHE A 58 -9.14 8.58 -1.44
C PHE A 58 -10.62 8.90 -1.68
N ASP A 59 -10.92 10.04 -2.30
CA ASP A 59 -12.31 10.45 -2.56
C ASP A 59 -12.93 9.56 -3.65
N THR A 60 -12.14 9.16 -4.64
CA THR A 60 -12.56 8.18 -5.65
C THR A 60 -12.73 6.79 -5.04
N ALA A 61 -11.82 6.35 -4.16
CA ALA A 61 -11.89 5.04 -3.49
C ALA A 61 -13.00 4.93 -2.43
N LEU A 62 -13.50 6.06 -1.90
CA LEU A 62 -14.58 6.10 -0.92
C LEU A 62 -15.97 5.97 -1.55
N THR A 63 -16.08 6.26 -2.85
CA THR A 63 -17.37 6.39 -3.55
C THR A 63 -17.80 5.12 -4.30
N ASP A 64 -16.90 4.14 -4.44
CA ASP A 64 -17.11 2.83 -5.10
C ASP A 64 -17.23 1.68 -4.08
#